data_AF-A0A7K2HUM5-F1
#
_entry.id   AF-A0A7K2HUM5-F1
#
_cell.length_a   1.000
_cell.length_b   1.000
_cell.length_c   1.000
_cell.angle_alpha   90.00
_cell.angle_beta   90.00
_cell.angle_gamma   90.00
#
_symmetry.space_group_name_H-M   'P 1'
#
loop_
_entity.id
_entity.type
_entity.pdbx_description
1 polymer ?
#
loop_
_entity_poly.entity_id
_entity_poly.type
_entity_poly.pdbx_seq_one_letter_code
_entity_poly.pdbx_strand_id
1 'polypeptide(L)'
;MIGEISVNVGGDEVRKACLLLVAVAMSAMTWWGAGNVTAEPQLPRVTQYSENVGTFGDHDFCHGAFNIGMVAPKGKRGVVRITLTSFGFTGNGSGWARDPKCRFFALVNTTAGFGKNEYFPVAFGRRPGERVTIESHPGSGPKAVTVSTSSSDRRSDIQSFGATMYTIVP
;
A
#
# COMPACT_ATOMS: atom_id res chain seq x y z
N MET A 1 -3.80 -1.85 -76.43
CA MET A 1 -4.24 -2.47 -75.16
C MET A 1 -2.99 -3.09 -74.57
N ILE A 2 -2.36 -2.60 -73.50
CA ILE A 2 -2.86 -2.13 -72.21
C ILE A 2 -1.96 -0.95 -71.78
N GLY A 3 -2.53 0.18 -71.38
CA GLY A 3 -1.78 1.34 -70.89
C GLY A 3 -1.73 1.34 -69.35
N GLU A 4 -0.53 1.45 -68.79
CA GLU A 4 -0.29 1.63 -67.36
C GLU A 4 -0.91 2.95 -66.86
N ILE A 5 -1.74 2.89 -65.82
CA ILE A 5 -2.20 4.07 -65.09
C ILE A 5 -1.24 4.24 -63.90
N SER A 6 -0.23 5.08 -64.09
CA SER A 6 0.63 5.54 -63.00
C SER A 6 -0.14 6.55 -62.15
N VAL A 7 -0.64 6.13 -60.98
CA VAL A 7 -1.21 7.05 -59.99
C VAL A 7 -0.06 7.65 -59.19
N ASN A 8 0.35 8.87 -59.55
CA ASN A 8 1.32 9.66 -58.80
C ASN A 8 0.60 10.34 -57.63
N VAL A 9 0.52 9.66 -56.47
CA VAL A 9 -0.08 10.23 -55.26
C VAL A 9 0.95 11.14 -54.60
N GLY A 10 0.72 12.45 -54.69
CA GLY A 10 1.56 13.48 -54.07
C GLY A 10 1.68 13.26 -52.55
N GLY A 11 2.92 13.25 -52.06
CA GLY A 11 3.25 12.92 -50.66
C GLY A 11 2.60 13.80 -49.58
N ASP A 12 1.99 14.92 -49.96
CA ASP A 12 1.32 15.85 -49.05
C ASP A 12 -0.12 15.40 -48.68
N GLU A 13 -0.81 14.71 -49.60
CA GLU A 13 -2.15 14.12 -49.35
C GLU A 13 -2.04 12.91 -48.42
N VAL A 14 -1.02 12.07 -48.63
CA VAL A 14 -0.73 10.90 -47.77
C VAL A 14 -0.35 11.34 -46.35
N ARG A 15 0.42 12.42 -46.24
CA ARG A 15 0.80 12.99 -44.94
C ARG A 15 -0.40 13.52 -44.16
N LYS A 16 -1.33 14.22 -44.82
CA LYS A 16 -2.58 14.71 -44.20
C LYS A 16 -3.48 13.56 -43.75
N ALA A 17 -3.62 12.52 -44.59
CA ALA A 17 -4.42 11.33 -44.26
C ALA A 17 -3.84 10.57 -43.06
N CYS A 18 -2.52 10.38 -42.99
CA CYS A 18 -1.85 9.77 -41.84
C CYS A 18 -2.02 10.59 -40.56
N LEU A 19 -1.91 11.92 -40.63
CA LEU A 19 -2.08 12.79 -39.46
C LEU A 19 -3.52 12.75 -38.92
N LEU A 20 -4.52 12.68 -39.79
CA LEU A 20 -5.93 12.53 -39.40
C LEU A 20 -6.19 11.17 -38.73
N LEU A 21 -5.64 10.07 -39.26
CA LEU A 21 -5.77 8.74 -38.66
C LEU A 21 -5.14 8.66 -37.27
N VAL A 22 -3.96 9.27 -37.08
CA VAL A 22 -3.32 9.33 -35.76
C VAL A 22 -4.13 10.16 -34.78
N ALA A 23 -4.69 11.30 -35.20
CA ALA A 23 -5.53 12.13 -34.35
C ALA A 23 -6.82 11.40 -33.91
N VAL A 24 -7.48 10.68 -34.82
CA VAL A 24 -8.67 9.87 -34.52
C VAL A 24 -8.32 8.72 -33.57
N ALA A 25 -7.21 8.01 -33.82
CA ALA A 25 -6.74 6.95 -32.93
C ALA A 25 -6.43 7.47 -31.52
N MET A 26 -5.80 8.65 -31.40
CA MET A 26 -5.53 9.26 -30.09
C MET A 26 -6.81 9.69 -29.37
N SER A 27 -7.81 10.21 -30.07
CA SER A 27 -9.09 10.58 -29.45
C SER A 27 -9.87 9.36 -28.93
N ALA A 28 -9.87 8.23 -29.66
CA ALA A 28 -10.55 7.00 -29.23
C ALA A 28 -9.96 6.41 -27.95
N MET A 29 -8.64 6.54 -27.73
CA MET A 29 -7.97 6.04 -26.53
C MET A 29 -8.30 6.85 -25.26
N THR A 30 -8.72 8.11 -25.40
CA THR A 30 -9.10 8.94 -24.23
C THR A 30 -10.44 8.55 -23.61
N TRP A 31 -11.34 7.88 -24.36
CA TRP A 31 -12.64 7.44 -23.84
C TRP A 31 -12.61 6.08 -23.13
N TRP A 32 -11.63 5.23 -23.40
CA TRP A 32 -11.47 3.95 -22.69
C TRP A 32 -10.45 3.99 -21.55
N GLY A 33 -9.74 5.11 -21.37
CA GLY A 33 -8.71 5.27 -20.34
C GLY A 33 -9.21 5.67 -18.95
N ALA A 34 -10.49 6.03 -18.78
CA ALA A 34 -11.05 6.35 -17.46
C ALA A 34 -11.38 5.08 -16.67
N GLY A 35 -10.36 4.30 -16.32
CA GLY A 35 -10.50 3.30 -15.26
C GLY A 35 -10.99 4.01 -14.01
N ASN A 36 -12.08 3.52 -13.40
CA ASN A 36 -12.58 4.00 -12.12
C ASN A 36 -11.52 3.72 -11.03
N VAL A 37 -10.49 4.56 -10.92
CA VAL A 37 -9.60 4.61 -9.76
C VAL A 37 -10.39 5.27 -8.65
N THR A 38 -11.30 4.50 -8.08
CA THR A 38 -12.13 4.94 -6.98
C THR A 38 -11.25 4.89 -5.73
N ALA A 39 -10.53 5.97 -5.47
CA ALA A 39 -9.74 6.10 -4.25
C ALA A 39 -10.65 5.76 -3.06
N GLU A 40 -10.21 4.82 -2.22
CA GLU A 40 -10.91 4.53 -0.96
C GLU A 40 -10.80 5.78 -0.08
N PRO A 41 -11.88 6.18 0.62
CA PRO A 41 -11.84 7.37 1.46
C PRO A 41 -10.71 7.22 2.48
N GLN A 42 -9.74 8.12 2.40
CA GLN A 42 -8.74 8.20 3.45
C GLN A 42 -9.44 8.65 4.73
N LEU A 43 -9.14 7.93 5.80
CA LEU A 43 -9.65 8.26 7.12
C LEU A 43 -9.03 9.58 7.61
N PRO A 44 -9.84 10.60 7.98
CA PRO A 44 -9.33 11.79 8.62
C PRO A 44 -8.62 11.38 9.91
N ARG A 45 -7.33 11.68 9.99
CA ARG A 45 -6.47 11.20 11.06
C ARG A 45 -5.69 12.34 11.69
N VAL A 46 -5.64 12.32 13.03
CA VAL A 46 -4.68 13.11 13.79
C VAL A 46 -3.63 12.13 14.33
N THR A 47 -2.40 12.26 13.85
CA THR A 47 -1.26 11.42 14.24
C THR A 47 -0.56 12.05 15.43
N GLN A 48 -0.41 11.31 16.53
CA GLN A 48 0.26 11.85 17.72
C GLN A 48 1.80 11.74 17.65
N TYR A 49 2.33 10.70 16.98
CA TYR A 49 3.78 10.42 16.97
C TYR A 49 4.39 10.36 15.56
N SER A 50 3.85 9.54 14.66
CA SER A 50 4.26 9.41 13.25
C SER A 50 3.37 8.35 12.57
N GLU A 51 3.41 8.25 11.24
CA GLU A 51 2.89 7.10 10.48
C GLU A 51 3.96 6.08 10.14
N ASN A 52 5.20 6.34 10.55
CA ASN A 52 6.34 5.47 10.31
C ASN A 52 6.76 4.82 11.62
N VAL A 53 6.87 3.50 11.61
CA VAL A 53 7.23 2.70 12.78
C VAL A 53 8.53 1.98 12.49
N GLY A 54 9.53 2.21 13.34
CA GLY A 54 10.75 1.41 13.38
C GLY A 54 10.53 0.16 14.22
N THR A 55 11.13 -0.95 13.82
CA THR A 55 11.01 -2.22 14.53
C THR A 55 12.34 -2.98 14.51
N PHE A 56 12.54 -3.79 15.54
CA PHE A 56 13.68 -4.68 15.72
C PHE A 56 13.12 -6.07 15.99
N GLY A 57 13.49 -7.06 15.20
CA GLY A 57 13.11 -8.46 15.40
C GLY A 57 14.26 -9.30 15.92
N ASP A 58 13.92 -10.48 16.43
CA ASP A 58 14.85 -11.37 17.13
C ASP A 58 15.67 -12.27 16.18
N HIS A 59 15.37 -12.24 14.87
CA HIS A 59 16.08 -13.00 13.85
C HIS A 59 17.33 -12.24 13.39
N ASP A 60 18.50 -12.58 13.96
CA ASP A 60 19.79 -12.04 13.55
C ASP A 60 19.83 -10.50 13.60
N PHE A 61 19.33 -9.91 14.69
CA PHE A 61 19.21 -8.44 14.84
C PHE A 61 18.53 -7.76 13.66
N CYS A 62 17.50 -8.40 13.08
CA CYS A 62 16.79 -7.82 11.96
C CYS A 62 16.13 -6.51 12.41
N HIS A 63 16.22 -5.47 11.60
CA HIS A 63 15.66 -4.16 11.90
C HIS A 63 15.33 -3.41 10.63
N GLY A 64 14.39 -2.47 10.77
CA GLY A 64 13.91 -1.67 9.67
C GLY A 64 12.77 -0.78 10.11
N ALA A 65 12.08 -0.21 9.13
CA ALA A 65 10.90 0.60 9.37
C ALA A 65 9.85 0.37 8.29
N PHE A 66 8.62 0.73 8.59
CA PHE A 66 7.51 0.70 7.64
C PHE A 66 6.59 1.89 7.85
N ASN A 67 5.90 2.29 6.78
CA ASN A 67 4.81 3.26 6.81
C ASN A 67 3.45 2.58 7.03
N ILE A 68 2.53 3.28 7.67
CA ILE A 68 1.17 2.84 7.94
C ILE A 68 0.17 3.66 7.12
N GLY A 69 -0.46 3.03 6.15
CA GLY A 69 -1.67 3.54 5.49
C GLY A 69 -2.93 3.04 6.19
N MET A 70 -3.94 3.90 6.37
CA MET A 70 -5.25 3.49 6.88
C MET A 70 -6.38 4.06 6.03
N VAL A 71 -7.31 3.19 5.63
CA VAL A 71 -8.50 3.56 4.86
C VAL A 71 -9.73 2.86 5.41
N ALA A 72 -10.90 3.45 5.17
CA ALA A 72 -12.18 2.78 5.37
C ALA A 72 -12.57 2.08 4.05
N PRO A 73 -12.61 0.73 4.01
CA PRO A 73 -12.99 0.03 2.80
C PRO A 73 -14.42 0.38 2.37
N LYS A 74 -14.64 0.57 1.07
CA LYS A 74 -15.98 0.90 0.57
C LYS A 74 -16.95 -0.25 0.87
N GLY A 75 -18.13 0.10 1.36
CA GLY A 75 -19.18 -0.86 1.70
C GLY A 75 -18.95 -1.66 2.99
N LYS A 76 -17.87 -1.43 3.74
CA LYS A 76 -17.60 -2.12 5.01
C LYS A 76 -17.66 -1.14 6.19
N ARG A 77 -18.77 -1.15 6.93
CA ARG A 77 -18.92 -0.33 8.14
C ARG A 77 -18.16 -0.94 9.32
N GLY A 78 -17.56 -0.09 10.15
CA GLY A 78 -16.83 -0.52 11.34
C GLY A 78 -15.50 -1.23 11.06
N VAL A 79 -14.98 -1.10 9.84
CA VAL A 79 -13.74 -1.76 9.39
C VAL A 79 -12.68 -0.73 9.04
N VAL A 80 -11.45 -0.99 9.47
CA VAL A 80 -10.27 -0.22 9.08
C VAL A 80 -9.32 -1.16 8.34
N ARG A 81 -8.95 -0.77 7.13
CA ARG A 81 -7.89 -1.44 6.38
C ARG A 81 -6.58 -0.73 6.61
N ILE A 82 -5.66 -1.43 7.24
CA ILE A 82 -4.31 -0.99 7.57
C ILE A 82 -3.36 -1.60 6.54
N THR A 83 -2.56 -0.78 5.88
CA THR A 83 -1.54 -1.21 4.93
C THR A 83 -0.18 -0.84 5.48
N LEU A 84 0.62 -1.84 5.81
CA LEU A 84 2.01 -1.68 6.23
C LEU A 84 2.88 -1.71 4.98
N THR A 85 3.71 -0.69 4.77
CA THR A 85 4.60 -0.59 3.60
C THR A 85 6.04 -0.51 4.07
N SER A 86 6.82 -1.55 3.80
CA SER A 86 8.22 -1.66 4.21
C SER A 86 9.11 -0.60 3.56
N PHE A 87 10.03 -0.02 4.33
CA PHE A 87 11.16 0.75 3.80
C PHE A 87 12.39 -0.11 3.47
N GLY A 88 12.27 -1.44 3.65
CA GLY A 88 13.37 -2.38 3.57
C GLY A 88 13.94 -2.68 4.95
N PHE A 89 14.28 -3.95 5.17
CA PHE A 89 14.85 -4.46 6.42
C PHE A 89 16.25 -4.98 6.19
N THR A 90 17.07 -4.94 7.23
CA THR A 90 18.40 -5.54 7.25
C THR A 90 18.58 -6.34 8.52
N GLY A 91 19.61 -7.17 8.59
CA GLY A 91 19.97 -7.99 9.73
C GLY A 91 21.43 -8.40 9.65
N ASN A 92 21.95 -8.91 10.76
CA ASN A 92 23.33 -9.28 11.00
C ASN A 92 23.44 -10.78 11.23
N GLY A 93 24.17 -11.49 10.37
CA GLY A 93 24.48 -12.90 10.60
C GLY A 93 24.20 -13.82 9.41
N SER A 94 24.58 -15.08 9.59
CA SER A 94 24.41 -16.12 8.55
C SER A 94 22.97 -16.61 8.43
N GLY A 95 22.14 -16.44 9.47
CA GLY A 95 20.70 -16.70 9.43
C GLY A 95 19.99 -15.68 8.55
N TRP A 96 20.29 -14.38 8.70
CA TRP A 96 19.76 -13.32 7.83
C TRP A 96 20.22 -13.48 6.38
N ALA A 97 21.49 -13.82 6.16
CA ALA A 97 22.00 -14.05 4.80
C ALA A 97 21.28 -15.21 4.09
N ARG A 98 20.87 -16.25 4.84
CA ARG A 98 20.13 -17.41 4.32
C ARG A 98 18.63 -17.14 4.19
N ASP A 99 18.05 -16.40 5.14
CA ASP A 99 16.64 -16.06 5.19
C ASP A 99 16.47 -14.58 5.57
N PRO A 100 16.47 -13.68 4.57
CA PRO A 100 16.43 -12.24 4.80
C PRO A 100 14.99 -11.76 4.99
N LYS A 101 14.27 -12.36 5.94
CA LYS A 101 12.90 -12.00 6.33
C LYS A 101 12.82 -11.75 7.82
N CYS A 102 12.55 -10.49 8.18
CA CYS A 102 12.30 -10.08 9.55
C CYS A 102 10.85 -10.36 9.90
N ARG A 103 10.61 -11.24 10.87
CA ARG A 103 9.28 -11.69 11.28
C ARG A 103 8.92 -11.05 12.61
N PHE A 104 7.71 -10.53 12.69
CA PHE A 104 7.16 -9.90 13.89
C PHE A 104 5.62 -9.92 13.83
N PHE A 105 4.96 -9.60 14.94
CA PHE A 105 3.53 -9.30 14.91
C PHE A 105 3.33 -7.78 14.81
N ALA A 106 2.48 -7.34 13.88
CA ALA A 106 1.86 -6.03 13.98
C ALA A 106 0.75 -6.10 15.03
N LEU A 107 0.95 -5.39 16.14
CA LEU A 107 -0.03 -5.21 17.20
C LEU A 107 -0.90 -4.00 16.86
N VAL A 108 -2.15 -4.26 16.53
CA VAL A 108 -3.17 -3.24 16.34
C VAL A 108 -3.99 -3.15 17.63
N ASN A 109 -3.84 -2.04 18.35
CA ASN A 109 -4.66 -1.70 19.49
C ASN A 109 -5.73 -0.68 19.09
N THR A 110 -6.98 -1.00 19.34
CA THR A 110 -8.10 -0.08 19.09
C THR A 110 -8.82 0.21 20.39
N THR A 111 -8.93 1.48 20.77
CA THR A 111 -9.63 1.90 21.99
C THR A 111 -10.92 2.65 21.67
N ALA A 112 -12.00 2.19 22.30
CA ALA A 112 -13.32 2.85 22.37
C ALA A 112 -13.97 2.51 23.72
N GLY A 113 -13.37 2.98 24.81
CA GLY A 113 -13.72 2.58 26.18
C GLY A 113 -12.87 1.41 26.68
N PHE A 114 -12.96 0.23 26.05
CA PHE A 114 -12.08 -0.92 26.32
C PHE A 114 -11.13 -1.15 25.13
N GLY A 115 -9.85 -1.39 25.41
CA GLY A 115 -8.83 -1.65 24.38
C GLY A 115 -8.89 -3.08 23.85
N LYS A 116 -8.97 -3.24 22.53
CA LYS A 116 -8.82 -4.54 21.85
C LYS A 116 -7.43 -4.62 21.23
N ASN A 117 -6.70 -5.70 21.52
CA ASN A 117 -5.41 -6.00 20.91
C ASN A 117 -5.58 -7.09 19.85
N GLU A 118 -5.15 -6.82 18.64
CA GLU A 118 -5.10 -7.77 17.53
C GLU A 118 -3.65 -7.93 17.06
N TYR A 119 -3.20 -9.16 16.88
CA TYR A 119 -1.83 -9.47 16.48
C TYR A 119 -1.83 -10.12 15.10
N PHE A 120 -1.16 -9.48 14.14
CA PHE A 120 -1.09 -9.94 12.77
C PHE A 120 0.34 -10.32 12.41
N PRO A 121 0.62 -11.55 11.96
CA PRO A 121 1.96 -11.94 11.58
C PRO A 121 2.40 -11.17 10.33
N VAL A 122 3.58 -10.57 10.38
CA VAL A 122 4.18 -9.78 9.31
C VAL A 122 5.60 -10.29 9.06
N ALA A 123 5.99 -10.32 7.78
CA ALA A 123 7.35 -10.67 7.38
C ALA A 123 7.83 -9.70 6.29
N PHE A 124 8.87 -8.92 6.59
CA PHE A 124 9.46 -7.99 5.61
C PHE A 124 10.91 -8.34 5.31
N GLY A 125 11.27 -8.22 4.04
CA GLY A 125 12.63 -8.45 3.57
C GLY A 125 13.41 -7.18 3.25
N ARG A 126 14.53 -7.37 2.55
CA ARG A 126 15.45 -6.29 2.15
C ARG A 126 14.83 -5.28 1.20
N ARG A 127 13.77 -5.65 0.48
CA ARG A 127 13.20 -4.84 -0.58
C ARG A 127 12.24 -3.79 0.00
N PRO A 128 12.46 -2.49 -0.28
CA PRO A 128 11.49 -1.46 0.01
C PRO A 128 10.20 -1.65 -0.82
N GLY A 129 9.08 -1.25 -0.26
CA GLY A 129 7.76 -1.30 -0.90
C GLY A 129 7.03 -2.64 -0.78
N GLU A 130 7.57 -3.63 -0.06
CA GLU A 130 6.78 -4.81 0.34
C GLU A 130 5.58 -4.36 1.19
N ARG A 131 4.39 -4.89 0.92
CA ARG A 131 3.15 -4.47 1.58
C ARG A 131 2.45 -5.62 2.27
N VAL A 132 1.91 -5.36 3.46
CA VAL A 132 0.98 -6.25 4.15
C VAL A 132 -0.29 -5.47 4.46
N THR A 133 -1.42 -6.00 4.01
CA THR A 133 -2.74 -5.40 4.23
C THR A 133 -3.50 -6.21 5.26
N ILE A 134 -4.01 -5.51 6.26
CA ILE A 134 -4.70 -6.05 7.42
C ILE A 134 -6.06 -5.38 7.50
N GLU A 135 -7.11 -6.15 7.76
CA GLU A 135 -8.43 -5.60 8.10
C GLU A 135 -8.68 -5.79 9.59
N SER A 136 -8.85 -4.68 10.31
CA SER A 136 -9.24 -4.66 11.72
C SER A 136 -10.71 -4.26 11.81
N HIS A 137 -11.42 -4.80 12.81
CA HIS A 137 -12.84 -4.58 13.04
C HIS A 137 -13.09 -3.85 14.37
N PRO A 138 -12.70 -2.56 14.50
CA PRO A 138 -12.88 -1.78 15.72
C PRO A 138 -14.34 -1.34 15.98
N GLY A 139 -15.24 -1.54 15.01
CA GLY A 139 -16.60 -1.00 15.02
C GLY A 139 -16.64 0.48 14.61
N SER A 140 -17.84 0.99 14.33
CA SER A 140 -18.02 2.38 13.91
C SER A 140 -17.84 3.38 15.07
N GLY A 141 -17.61 4.65 14.73
CA GLY A 141 -17.46 5.77 15.65
C GLY A 141 -16.02 6.25 15.82
N PRO A 142 -15.77 7.19 16.75
CA PRO A 142 -14.43 7.67 17.07
C PRO A 142 -13.56 6.55 17.66
N LYS A 143 -12.35 6.37 17.13
CA LYS A 143 -11.38 5.36 17.58
C LYS A 143 -9.99 5.98 17.68
N ALA A 144 -9.23 5.54 18.68
CA ALA A 144 -7.77 5.62 18.60
C ALA A 144 -7.25 4.26 18.13
N VAL A 145 -6.54 4.25 17.00
CA VAL A 145 -5.88 3.08 16.44
C VAL A 145 -4.39 3.24 16.65
N THR A 146 -3.80 2.36 17.44
CA THR A 146 -2.36 2.31 17.67
C THR A 146 -1.80 1.09 16.97
N VAL A 147 -0.78 1.28 16.14
CA VAL A 147 -0.04 0.19 15.50
C VAL A 147 1.36 0.16 16.09
N SER A 148 1.73 -0.96 16.70
CA SER A 148 3.07 -1.25 17.19
C SER A 148 3.51 -2.63 16.69
N THR A 149 4.72 -3.05 17.04
CA THR A 149 5.24 -4.38 16.76
C THR A 149 5.56 -5.14 18.03
N SER A 150 5.41 -6.46 17.99
CA SER A 150 5.92 -7.37 19.01
C SER A 150 6.65 -8.57 18.41
N SER A 151 7.45 -9.24 19.24
CA SER A 151 8.23 -10.41 18.83
C SER A 151 7.36 -11.50 18.22
N SER A 152 7.87 -12.14 17.15
CA SER A 152 7.24 -13.33 16.55
C SER A 152 7.16 -14.51 17.50
N ASP A 153 8.02 -14.56 18.51
CA ASP A 153 8.11 -15.67 19.46
C ASP A 153 7.27 -15.41 20.71
N ARG A 154 7.16 -14.13 21.12
CA ARG A 154 6.42 -13.72 22.32
C ARG A 154 5.65 -12.42 22.08
N ARG A 155 4.32 -12.52 22.06
CA ARG A 155 3.42 -11.36 21.81
C ARG A 155 3.54 -10.24 22.86
N SER A 156 4.02 -10.54 24.06
CA SER A 156 4.23 -9.57 25.15
C SER A 156 5.43 -8.64 24.91
N ASP A 157 6.35 -9.03 24.03
CA ASP A 157 7.65 -8.38 23.91
C ASP A 157 7.54 -7.32 22.82
N ILE A 158 7.21 -6.08 23.24
CA ILE A 158 7.02 -4.94 22.34
C ILE A 158 8.37 -4.48 21.77
N GLN A 159 8.43 -4.37 20.45
CA GLN A 159 9.64 -4.12 19.67
C GLN A 159 9.66 -2.76 18.96
N SER A 160 8.66 -1.90 19.21
CA SER A 160 8.56 -0.56 18.64
C SER A 160 7.83 0.40 19.57
N PHE A 161 8.09 1.69 19.43
CA PHE A 161 7.14 2.72 19.85
C PHE A 161 5.96 2.75 18.87
N GLY A 162 4.74 2.54 19.38
CA GLY A 162 3.53 2.49 18.56
C GLY A 162 3.15 3.84 17.95
N ALA A 163 2.62 3.81 16.73
CA ALA A 163 2.02 4.95 16.06
C ALA A 163 0.52 5.02 16.40
N THR A 164 0.10 6.06 17.11
CA THR A 164 -1.32 6.29 17.46
C THR A 164 -1.96 7.30 16.51
N MET A 165 -3.11 6.91 15.96
CA MET A 165 -3.92 7.68 15.02
C MET A 165 -5.35 7.77 15.53
N TYR A 166 -5.86 8.98 15.69
CA TYR A 166 -7.27 9.24 16.05
C TYR A 166 -8.09 9.43 14.78
N THR A 167 -9.16 8.66 14.61
CA THR A 167 -10.00 8.67 13.41
C THR A 167 -11.47 8.39 13.73
N ILE A 168 -12.36 8.72 12.79
CA ILE A 168 -13.76 8.32 12.81
C ILE A 168 -13.96 7.18 11.81
N VAL A 169 -14.38 6.01 12.31
CA VAL A 169 -14.68 4.85 11.48
C VAL A 169 -16.17 4.88 11.09
N PRO A 170 -16.52 4.80 9.79
CA PRO A 170 -17.90 4.88 9.31
C PRO A 170 -18.79 3.68 9.68
#